data_AF-A0A8T3LVA4-F1
#
_entry.id   AF-A0A8T3LVA4-F1
#
_cell.length_a   1.000
_cell.length_b   1.000
_cell.length_c   1.000
_cell.angle_alpha   90.00
_cell.angle_beta   90.00
_cell.angle_gamma   90.00
#
_symmetry.space_group_name_H-M   'P 1'
#
loop_
_entity.id
_entity.type
_entity.pdbx_description
1 polymer ?
#
loop_
_entity_poly.entity_id
_entity_poly.type
_entity_poly.pdbx_seq_one_letter_code
_entity_poly.pdbx_strand_id
1 'polypeptide(L)'
;MAVATRTGVALFAPLLAFIGRQVGRIVQMAFGWATILLFGRVPQRKQLLLAGVALGSILWVVTVIGVILPDVGAFLIAFVPAPDFIDEKLIRLAMLVLAIVLPMAVGAGGLFLMDPADRPPGIGGKALQVLRGYPYAAVLSLVILLLLVVAPIFKLRTIIKRWEDAHIPIVIKPDGYEQVVGELEAAIEAAGLDMSRARAPRVLEAPSRLLALVGGQSVRRLVPDRIVMLRAASLQVTIHPSDVAIAGSKQAVARARAAVADRLTKTAAYLTASEEAQEVEDALRALRDPDDPDQAMTTLKAIDQRLAELTVPYEEWEVLYRQRLQVERDLLRTGQVPAAQDEEEEPGPVGRLARAVKELTR
;
A
#
# COMPACT_ATOMS: atom_id res chain seq x y z
N MET A 1 36.42 -38.69 22.31
CA MET A 1 35.18 -38.65 21.50
C MET A 1 34.36 -37.36 21.75
N ALA A 2 35.02 -36.22 22.03
CA ALA A 2 34.38 -34.97 22.46
C ALA A 2 34.68 -33.76 21.55
N VAL A 3 35.14 -34.00 20.31
CA VAL A 3 35.50 -32.94 19.36
C VAL A 3 34.47 -32.82 18.21
N ALA A 4 33.63 -33.83 17.99
CA ALA A 4 32.72 -33.89 16.84
C ALA A 4 31.40 -33.10 17.00
N THR A 5 31.02 -32.68 18.21
CA THR A 5 29.77 -31.94 18.47
C THR A 5 29.89 -30.42 18.37
N ARG A 6 31.11 -29.86 18.34
CA ARG A 6 31.32 -28.40 18.18
C ARG A 6 31.25 -27.91 16.73
N THR A 7 31.48 -28.78 15.76
CA THR A 7 31.56 -28.41 14.34
C THR A 7 30.19 -28.14 13.72
N GLY A 8 29.13 -28.82 14.19
CA GLY A 8 27.76 -28.59 13.71
C GLY A 8 27.24 -27.20 14.07
N VAL A 9 27.44 -26.76 15.31
CA VAL A 9 26.99 -25.44 15.79
C VAL A 9 27.71 -24.29 15.08
N ALA A 10 28.97 -24.47 14.70
CA ALA A 10 29.77 -23.45 14.01
C ALA A 10 29.33 -23.20 12.55
N LEU A 11 28.74 -24.19 11.88
CA LEU A 11 28.19 -24.04 10.52
C LEU A 11 26.81 -23.36 10.52
N PHE A 12 25.98 -23.61 11.54
CA PHE A 12 24.66 -23.01 11.65
C PHE A 12 24.68 -21.63 12.30
N ALA A 13 25.66 -21.30 13.14
CA ALA A 13 25.79 -19.98 13.77
C ALA A 13 25.83 -18.80 12.76
N PRO A 14 26.62 -18.82 11.68
CA PRO A 14 26.59 -17.75 10.69
C PRO A 14 25.28 -17.71 9.92
N LEU A 15 24.63 -18.85 9.68
CA LEU A 15 23.31 -18.92 9.04
C LEU A 15 22.22 -18.36 9.95
N LEU A 16 22.19 -18.71 11.23
CA LEU A 16 21.28 -18.15 12.24
C LEU A 16 21.54 -16.66 12.47
N ALA A 17 22.80 -16.22 12.52
CA ALA A 17 23.15 -14.81 12.66
C ALA A 17 22.79 -14.00 11.41
N PHE A 18 22.92 -14.60 10.22
CA PHE A 18 22.45 -14.03 8.96
C PHE A 18 20.92 -13.95 8.96
N ILE A 19 20.22 -15.03 9.30
CA ILE A 19 18.75 -15.06 9.42
C ILE A 19 18.31 -14.03 10.47
N GLY A 20 18.92 -13.93 11.64
CA GLY A 20 18.57 -12.94 12.67
C GLY A 20 18.78 -11.49 12.22
N ARG A 21 19.91 -11.19 11.56
CA ARG A 21 20.17 -9.85 10.98
C ARG A 21 19.25 -9.53 9.79
N GLN A 22 18.81 -10.56 9.07
CA GLN A 22 17.84 -10.41 7.99
C GLN A 22 16.42 -10.31 8.54
N VAL A 23 16.07 -11.02 9.62
CA VAL A 23 14.76 -10.93 10.29
C VAL A 23 14.56 -9.52 10.81
N GLY A 24 15.55 -8.88 11.43
CA GLY A 24 15.42 -7.46 11.82
C GLY A 24 15.11 -6.55 10.63
N ARG A 25 15.84 -6.70 9.51
CA ARG A 25 15.62 -5.91 8.27
C ARG A 25 14.35 -6.26 7.52
N ILE A 26 13.98 -7.54 7.48
CA ILE A 26 12.77 -8.09 6.86
C ILE A 26 11.56 -7.74 7.70
N VAL A 27 11.65 -7.69 9.03
CA VAL A 27 10.59 -7.23 9.92
C VAL A 27 10.42 -5.73 9.74
N GLN A 28 11.49 -4.93 9.74
CA GLN A 28 11.39 -3.48 9.50
C GLN A 28 10.88 -3.14 8.09
N MET A 29 11.36 -3.86 7.06
CA MET A 29 10.85 -3.74 5.68
C MET A 29 9.44 -4.28 5.56
N ALA A 30 9.11 -5.46 6.08
CA ALA A 30 7.76 -6.02 6.01
C ALA A 30 6.77 -5.18 6.83
N PHE A 31 7.18 -4.53 7.93
CA PHE A 31 6.33 -3.58 8.62
C PHE A 31 6.13 -2.30 7.81
N GLY A 32 7.18 -1.74 7.20
CA GLY A 32 7.04 -0.59 6.31
C GLY A 32 6.17 -0.90 5.09
N TRP A 33 6.37 -2.06 4.47
CA TRP A 33 5.75 -2.46 3.21
C TRP A 33 4.39 -3.12 3.39
N ALA A 34 4.19 -4.00 4.37
CA ALA A 34 2.89 -4.64 4.61
C ALA A 34 1.87 -3.67 5.21
N THR A 35 2.32 -2.67 5.97
CA THR A 35 1.40 -1.61 6.42
C THR A 35 0.92 -0.78 5.23
N ILE A 36 1.83 -0.38 4.33
CA ILE A 36 1.50 0.33 3.08
C ILE A 36 0.63 -0.54 2.15
N LEU A 37 0.96 -1.82 1.98
CA LEU A 37 0.27 -2.75 1.06
C LEU A 37 -1.12 -3.17 1.59
N LEU A 38 -1.27 -3.45 2.89
CA LEU A 38 -2.52 -3.98 3.45
C LEU A 38 -3.50 -2.89 3.91
N PHE A 39 -3.02 -1.68 4.23
CA PHE A 39 -3.85 -0.66 4.85
C PHE A 39 -3.71 0.75 4.23
N GLY A 40 -2.92 0.89 3.15
CA GLY A 40 -2.42 2.21 2.76
C GLY A 40 -1.45 2.77 3.82
N ARG A 41 -0.96 4.00 3.66
CA ARG A 41 -0.15 4.63 4.71
C ARG A 41 -1.02 4.93 5.93
N VAL A 42 -1.01 4.01 6.89
CA VAL A 42 -1.67 4.20 8.19
C VAL A 42 -1.08 5.46 8.86
N PRO A 43 -1.92 6.37 9.42
CA PRO A 43 -1.45 7.57 10.11
C PRO A 43 -0.32 7.22 11.09
N GLN A 44 0.80 7.96 11.09
CA GLN A 44 2.00 7.62 11.87
C GLN A 44 1.70 7.23 13.33
N ARG A 45 0.67 7.87 13.92
CA ARG A 45 0.19 7.60 15.28
C ARG A 45 -0.32 6.16 15.51
N LYS A 46 -0.89 5.50 14.49
CA LYS A 46 -1.40 4.11 14.56
C LYS A 46 -0.35 3.07 14.11
N GLN A 47 0.74 3.48 13.43
CA GLN A 47 1.80 2.56 12.97
C GLN A 47 2.51 1.86 14.13
N LEU A 48 2.82 2.59 15.21
CA LEU A 48 3.46 2.00 16.39
C LEU A 48 2.58 0.93 17.06
N LEU A 49 1.27 1.17 17.09
CA LEU A 49 0.29 0.21 17.63
C LEU A 49 0.20 -1.04 16.76
N LEU A 50 0.16 -0.90 15.43
CA LEU A 50 0.17 -2.04 14.50
C LEU A 50 1.46 -2.86 14.62
N ALA A 51 2.61 -2.19 14.71
CA ALA A 51 3.89 -2.84 14.93
C ALA A 51 3.91 -3.62 16.26
N GLY A 52 3.40 -3.01 17.34
CA GLY A 52 3.27 -3.65 18.65
C GLY A 52 2.35 -4.88 18.62
N VAL A 53 1.21 -4.80 17.94
CA VAL A 53 0.25 -5.91 17.81
C VAL A 53 0.87 -7.10 17.09
N ALA A 54 1.55 -6.87 15.97
CA ALA A 54 2.16 -7.95 15.20
C ALA A 54 3.41 -8.51 15.90
N LEU A 55 4.24 -7.68 16.53
CA LEU A 55 5.34 -8.15 17.38
C LEU A 55 4.83 -9.01 18.54
N GLY A 56 3.78 -8.54 19.23
CA GLY A 56 3.13 -9.28 20.31
C GLY A 56 2.57 -10.63 19.83
N SER A 57 2.05 -10.70 18.60
CA SER A 57 1.56 -11.93 17.99
C SER A 57 2.69 -12.94 17.69
N ILE A 58 3.83 -12.48 17.15
CA ILE A 58 5.00 -13.35 16.92
C ILE A 58 5.56 -13.84 18.27
N LEU A 59 5.72 -12.93 19.22
CA LEU A 59 6.25 -13.25 20.55
C LEU A 59 5.34 -14.26 21.25
N TRP A 60 4.03 -14.16 21.06
CA TRP A 60 3.09 -15.13 21.60
C TRP A 60 3.34 -16.54 21.08
N VAL A 61 3.53 -16.74 19.76
CA VAL A 61 3.84 -18.08 19.23
C VAL A 61 5.16 -18.61 19.76
N VAL A 62 6.20 -17.78 19.82
CA VAL A 62 7.49 -18.18 20.39
C VAL A 62 7.32 -18.62 21.84
N THR A 63 6.51 -17.87 22.61
CA THR A 63 6.21 -18.19 24.01
C THR A 63 5.45 -19.51 24.14
N VAL A 64 4.40 -19.72 23.33
CA VAL A 64 3.61 -20.96 23.32
C VAL A 64 4.48 -22.16 22.94
N ILE A 65 5.35 -22.02 21.93
CA ILE A 65 6.30 -23.06 21.54
C ILE A 65 7.23 -23.37 22.71
N GLY A 66 7.77 -22.36 23.40
CA GLY A 66 8.62 -22.59 24.57
C GLY A 66 7.88 -23.28 25.72
N VAL A 67 6.59 -23.00 25.91
CA VAL A 67 5.76 -23.65 26.95
C VAL A 67 5.50 -25.11 26.60
N ILE A 68 5.25 -25.44 25.32
CA ILE A 68 4.98 -26.80 24.85
C ILE A 68 6.27 -27.63 24.74
N LEU A 69 7.36 -27.00 24.28
CA LEU A 69 8.67 -27.61 24.03
C LEU A 69 9.73 -26.90 24.90
N PRO A 70 9.94 -27.34 26.16
CA PRO A 70 10.82 -26.68 27.12
C PRO A 70 12.25 -26.52 26.61
N ASP A 71 12.76 -27.49 25.86
CA ASP A 71 14.10 -27.46 25.28
C ASP A 71 14.30 -26.30 24.28
N VAL A 72 13.24 -25.95 23.53
CA VAL A 72 13.25 -24.80 22.61
C VAL A 72 13.25 -23.50 23.41
N GLY A 73 12.47 -23.43 24.48
CA GLY A 73 12.48 -22.29 25.40
C GLY A 73 13.84 -22.06 26.03
N ALA A 74 14.48 -23.12 26.53
CA ALA A 74 15.83 -23.08 27.10
C ALA A 74 16.86 -22.64 26.05
N PHE A 75 16.77 -23.13 24.81
CA PHE A 75 17.65 -22.71 23.71
C PHE A 75 17.51 -21.22 23.38
N LEU A 76 16.29 -20.69 23.32
CA LEU A 76 16.05 -19.26 23.05
C LEU A 76 16.63 -18.38 24.16
N ILE A 77 16.53 -18.84 25.41
CA ILE A 77 17.03 -18.12 26.58
C ILE A 77 18.55 -18.24 26.72
N ALA A 78 19.18 -19.29 26.20
CA ALA A 78 20.63 -19.44 26.21
C ALA A 78 21.40 -18.31 25.48
N PHE A 79 20.71 -17.53 24.63
CA PHE A 79 21.26 -16.34 24.00
C PHE A 79 21.17 -15.07 24.87
N VAL A 80 20.43 -15.13 25.99
CA VAL A 80 20.29 -14.06 26.97
C VAL A 80 21.05 -14.48 28.22
N PRO A 81 22.05 -13.71 28.69
CA PRO A 81 22.72 -13.99 29.95
C PRO A 81 21.69 -13.92 31.08
N ALA A 82 21.20 -15.08 31.53
CA ALA A 82 20.31 -15.17 32.67
C ALA A 82 21.16 -15.10 33.94
N PRO A 83 20.87 -14.16 34.87
CA PRO A 83 21.52 -14.16 36.16
C PRO A 83 21.24 -15.45 36.93
N ASP A 84 22.22 -15.95 37.69
CA ASP A 84 22.17 -17.23 38.42
C ASP A 84 21.02 -17.34 39.44
N PHE A 85 20.31 -16.25 39.72
CA PHE A 85 19.16 -16.20 40.65
C PHE A 85 17.80 -16.50 40.00
N ILE A 86 17.73 -16.72 38.69
CA ILE A 86 16.47 -17.00 37.98
C ILE A 86 16.31 -18.52 37.78
N ASP A 87 15.49 -19.14 38.62
CA ASP A 87 15.15 -20.55 38.50
C ASP A 87 14.37 -20.86 37.22
N GLU A 88 14.60 -22.04 36.63
CA GLU A 88 13.89 -22.53 35.44
C GLU A 88 12.36 -22.55 35.64
N LYS A 89 11.90 -22.80 36.86
CA LYS A 89 10.47 -22.76 37.22
C LYS A 89 9.88 -21.35 37.13
N LEU A 90 10.64 -20.33 37.52
CA LEU A 90 10.21 -18.94 37.47
C LEU A 90 10.13 -18.46 36.01
N ILE A 91 11.08 -18.89 35.18
CA ILE A 91 11.05 -18.67 33.72
C ILE A 91 9.80 -19.31 33.11
N ARG A 92 9.52 -20.56 33.46
CA ARG A 92 8.33 -21.26 32.95
C ARG A 92 7.04 -20.58 33.38
N LEU A 93 6.97 -20.12 34.63
CA LEU A 93 5.82 -19.34 35.12
C LEU A 93 5.68 -18.03 34.34
N ALA A 94 6.78 -17.29 34.13
CA ALA A 94 6.79 -16.06 33.35
C ALA A 94 6.32 -16.29 31.91
N MET A 95 6.79 -17.35 31.26
CA MET A 95 6.33 -17.76 29.92
C MET A 95 4.84 -18.12 29.90
N LEU A 96 4.35 -18.82 30.91
CA LEU A 96 2.93 -19.18 31.01
C LEU A 96 2.07 -17.92 31.18
N VAL A 97 2.48 -17.00 32.07
CA VAL A 97 1.84 -15.69 32.23
C VAL A 97 1.85 -14.92 30.91
N LEU A 98 3.00 -14.89 30.22
CA LEU A 98 3.15 -14.19 28.95
C LEU A 98 2.28 -14.79 27.83
N ALA A 99 2.13 -16.12 27.80
CA ALA A 99 1.26 -16.82 26.85
C ALA A 99 -0.23 -16.44 27.03
N ILE A 100 -0.64 -16.06 28.25
CA ILE A 100 -1.99 -15.61 28.58
C ILE A 100 -2.14 -14.09 28.33
N VAL A 101 -1.14 -13.29 28.71
CA VAL A 101 -1.22 -11.82 28.68
C VAL A 101 -1.04 -11.25 27.28
N LEU A 102 -0.14 -11.80 26.45
CA LEU A 102 0.15 -11.25 25.13
C LEU A 102 -1.07 -11.18 24.20
N PRO A 103 -1.92 -12.22 24.09
CA PRO A 103 -3.10 -12.11 23.24
C PRO A 103 -4.09 -11.07 23.76
N MET A 104 -4.24 -10.92 25.08
CA MET A 104 -5.08 -9.85 25.64
C MET A 104 -4.54 -8.47 25.27
N ALA A 105 -3.22 -8.27 25.32
CA ALA A 105 -2.59 -7.03 24.88
C ALA A 105 -2.83 -6.77 23.37
N VAL A 106 -2.77 -7.81 22.53
CA VAL A 106 -3.11 -7.74 21.10
C VAL A 106 -4.57 -7.33 20.89
N GLY A 107 -5.50 -7.94 21.63
CA GLY A 107 -6.93 -7.59 21.58
C GLY A 107 -7.22 -6.17 22.04
N ALA A 108 -6.55 -5.72 23.11
CA ALA A 108 -6.62 -4.35 23.60
C ALA A 108 -6.04 -3.35 22.57
N GLY A 109 -4.92 -3.68 21.92
CA GLY A 109 -4.35 -2.90 20.81
C GLY A 109 -5.35 -2.69 19.68
N GLY A 110 -6.13 -3.73 19.35
CA GLY A 110 -7.22 -3.65 18.36
C GLY A 110 -8.27 -2.57 18.67
N LEU A 111 -8.61 -2.34 19.94
CA LEU A 111 -9.55 -1.27 20.34
C LEU A 111 -9.01 0.13 20.06
N PHE A 112 -7.69 0.32 20.15
CA PHE A 112 -7.05 1.60 19.89
C PHE A 112 -6.85 1.87 18.39
N LEU A 113 -6.86 0.83 17.57
CA LEU A 113 -6.81 0.94 16.10
C LEU A 113 -8.16 1.36 15.52
N MET A 114 -9.27 0.95 16.13
CA MET A 114 -10.64 1.32 15.76
C MET A 114 -10.91 2.80 15.99
N ASP A 115 -11.62 3.41 15.03
CA ASP A 115 -12.12 4.76 15.18
C ASP A 115 -13.15 4.81 16.30
N PRO A 116 -13.23 5.92 17.05
CA PRO A 116 -14.08 6.00 18.24
C PRO A 116 -15.55 5.63 17.99
N ALA A 117 -16.07 5.90 16.79
CA ALA A 117 -17.43 5.58 16.37
C ALA A 117 -17.69 4.07 16.20
N ASP A 118 -16.67 3.30 15.84
CA ASP A 118 -16.78 1.86 15.58
C ASP A 118 -16.47 0.99 16.81
N ARG A 119 -16.11 1.60 17.94
CA ARG A 119 -15.73 0.87 19.16
C ARG A 119 -16.95 0.20 19.79
N PRO A 120 -16.82 -1.05 20.27
CA PRO A 120 -17.91 -1.73 20.95
C PRO A 120 -18.45 -0.90 22.12
N PRO A 121 -19.78 -0.66 22.20
CA PRO A 121 -20.36 0.09 23.30
C PRO A 121 -20.29 -0.70 24.61
N GLY A 122 -20.04 0.02 25.71
CA GLY A 122 -20.03 -0.55 27.06
C GLY A 122 -18.78 -1.38 27.42
N ILE A 123 -18.69 -1.72 28.70
CA ILE A 123 -17.55 -2.47 29.27
C ILE A 123 -17.51 -3.91 28.76
N GLY A 124 -18.69 -4.56 28.62
CA GLY A 124 -18.79 -5.93 28.13
C GLY A 124 -18.30 -6.10 26.68
N GLY A 125 -18.65 -5.17 25.79
CA GLY A 125 -18.18 -5.19 24.40
C GLY A 125 -16.65 -5.02 24.30
N LYS A 126 -16.08 -4.14 25.12
CA LYS A 126 -14.62 -3.94 25.19
C LYS A 126 -13.90 -5.17 25.73
N ALA A 127 -14.40 -5.79 26.80
CA ALA A 127 -13.84 -7.02 27.36
C ALA A 127 -13.88 -8.17 26.35
N LEU A 128 -14.99 -8.34 25.63
CA LEU A 128 -15.12 -9.34 24.58
C LEU A 128 -14.10 -9.11 23.44
N GLN A 129 -13.85 -7.85 23.06
CA GLN A 129 -12.84 -7.52 22.07
C GLN A 129 -11.41 -7.83 22.55
N VAL A 130 -11.10 -7.59 23.82
CA VAL A 130 -9.81 -7.98 24.42
C VAL A 130 -9.63 -9.51 24.37
N LEU A 131 -10.68 -10.27 24.68
CA LEU A 131 -10.67 -11.74 24.57
C LEU A 131 -10.56 -12.24 23.12
N ARG A 132 -11.06 -11.49 22.13
CA ARG A 132 -10.79 -11.79 20.70
C ARG A 132 -9.32 -11.66 20.33
N GLY A 133 -8.50 -11.07 21.20
CA GLY A 133 -7.05 -11.06 21.07
C GLY A 133 -6.41 -12.45 20.93
N TYR A 134 -6.98 -13.50 21.52
CA TYR A 134 -6.51 -14.89 21.38
C TYR A 134 -6.56 -15.40 19.93
N PRO A 135 -7.74 -15.45 19.26
CA PRO A 135 -7.78 -15.86 17.87
C PRO A 135 -7.06 -14.85 16.94
N TYR A 136 -7.03 -13.55 17.25
CA TYR A 136 -6.26 -12.57 16.48
C TYR A 136 -4.75 -12.87 16.50
N ALA A 137 -4.17 -13.05 17.69
CA ALA A 137 -2.75 -13.34 17.85
C ALA A 137 -2.36 -14.64 17.13
N ALA A 138 -3.19 -15.67 17.23
CA ALA A 138 -2.96 -16.95 16.55
C ALA A 138 -2.98 -16.83 15.03
N VAL A 139 -3.96 -16.12 14.45
CA VAL A 139 -4.02 -15.96 13.00
C VAL A 139 -2.96 -15.00 12.47
N LEU A 140 -2.72 -13.87 13.16
CA LEU A 140 -1.66 -12.93 12.77
C LEU A 140 -0.29 -13.62 12.76
N SER A 141 0.03 -14.38 13.79
CA SER A 141 1.30 -15.11 13.86
C SER A 141 1.40 -16.18 12.78
N LEU A 142 0.36 -16.95 12.52
CA LEU A 142 0.32 -17.91 11.41
C LEU A 142 0.56 -17.22 10.06
N VAL A 143 -0.12 -16.10 9.81
CA VAL A 143 0.04 -15.30 8.59
C VAL A 143 1.47 -14.77 8.46
N ILE A 144 2.04 -14.23 9.54
CA ILE A 144 3.41 -13.72 9.54
C ILE A 144 4.42 -14.85 9.26
N LEU A 145 4.26 -16.01 9.90
CA LEU A 145 5.11 -17.18 9.67
C LEU A 145 5.00 -17.70 8.22
N LEU A 146 3.79 -17.73 7.68
CA LEU A 146 3.55 -18.07 6.28
C LEU A 146 4.28 -17.08 5.35
N LEU A 147 4.15 -15.77 5.60
CA LEU A 147 4.82 -14.73 4.81
C LEU A 147 6.34 -14.80 4.93
N LEU A 148 6.88 -15.16 6.10
CA LEU A 148 8.32 -15.35 6.32
C LEU A 148 8.91 -16.43 5.40
N VAL A 149 8.12 -17.45 5.06
CA VAL A 149 8.52 -18.53 4.12
C VAL A 149 8.21 -18.15 2.68
N VAL A 150 7.03 -17.60 2.43
CA VAL A 150 6.53 -17.32 1.07
C VAL A 150 7.28 -16.16 0.43
N ALA A 151 7.49 -15.05 1.14
CA ALA A 151 8.09 -13.85 0.57
C ALA A 151 9.51 -14.09 -0.01
N PRO A 152 10.43 -14.82 0.66
CA PRO A 152 11.73 -15.16 0.08
C PRO A 152 11.64 -15.99 -1.21
N ILE A 153 10.71 -16.95 -1.29
CA ILE A 153 10.54 -17.80 -2.48
C ILE A 153 10.14 -16.95 -3.70
N PHE A 154 9.23 -16.00 -3.50
CA PHE A 154 8.82 -15.07 -4.55
C PHE A 154 9.93 -14.08 -4.92
N LYS A 155 10.65 -13.54 -3.92
CA LYS A 155 11.80 -12.65 -4.12
C LYS A 155 12.89 -13.34 -4.95
N LEU A 156 13.13 -14.64 -4.72
CA LEU A 156 14.11 -15.39 -5.48
C LEU A 156 13.73 -15.51 -6.96
N ARG A 157 12.44 -15.71 -7.25
CA ARG A 157 11.94 -15.77 -8.63
C ARG A 157 12.10 -14.44 -9.36
N THR A 158 11.85 -13.31 -8.70
CA THR A 158 12.03 -11.98 -9.32
C THR A 158 13.50 -11.67 -9.58
N ILE A 159 14.39 -12.04 -8.64
CA ILE A 159 15.84 -11.93 -8.81
C ILE A 159 16.33 -12.77 -10.00
N ILE A 160 15.91 -14.02 -10.11
CA ILE A 160 16.28 -14.91 -11.23
C ILE A 160 15.83 -14.32 -12.57
N LYS A 161 14.62 -13.75 -12.62
CA LYS A 161 14.08 -13.11 -13.82
C LYS A 161 14.68 -11.72 -14.10
N ARG A 162 15.52 -11.18 -13.20
CA ARG A 162 16.03 -9.79 -13.25
C ARG A 162 14.91 -8.76 -13.42
N TRP A 163 13.79 -9.01 -12.73
CA TRP A 163 12.67 -8.07 -12.73
C TRP A 163 12.88 -6.99 -11.68
N GLU A 164 12.47 -5.78 -12.02
CA GLU A 164 12.34 -4.66 -11.10
C GLU A 164 10.89 -4.56 -10.62
N ASP A 165 10.73 -4.18 -9.36
CA ASP A 165 9.43 -3.96 -8.72
C ASP A 165 9.24 -2.45 -8.48
N ALA A 166 8.07 -1.93 -8.83
CA ALA A 166 7.64 -0.56 -8.56
C ALA A 166 6.23 -0.58 -7.97
N HIS A 167 5.98 0.30 -7.01
CA HIS A 167 4.71 0.40 -6.30
C HIS A 167 4.21 1.82 -6.36
N ILE A 168 2.91 1.97 -6.61
CA ILE A 168 2.24 3.26 -6.65
C ILE A 168 1.09 3.18 -5.65
N PRO A 169 1.24 3.82 -4.47
CA PRO A 169 0.20 3.80 -3.46
C PRO A 169 -1.02 4.56 -3.99
N ILE A 170 -2.19 3.95 -3.85
CA ILE A 170 -3.47 4.56 -4.25
C ILE A 170 -4.52 4.27 -3.18
N VAL A 171 -5.63 5.01 -3.17
CA VAL A 171 -6.83 4.64 -2.41
C VAL A 171 -8.03 4.75 -3.35
N ILE A 172 -8.57 3.60 -3.75
CA ILE A 172 -9.72 3.54 -4.66
C ILE A 172 -11.00 3.98 -3.92
N LYS A 173 -11.75 4.90 -4.53
CA LYS A 173 -13.05 5.35 -3.99
C LYS A 173 -14.06 4.19 -3.92
N PRO A 174 -15.05 4.25 -3.01
CA PRO A 174 -16.13 3.26 -2.97
C PRO A 174 -16.74 3.04 -4.36
N ASP A 175 -16.96 1.78 -4.72
CA ASP A 175 -17.51 1.33 -6.01
C ASP A 175 -16.71 1.69 -7.28
N GLY A 176 -15.53 2.31 -7.15
CA GLY A 176 -14.68 2.74 -8.28
C GLY A 176 -13.71 1.67 -8.80
N TYR A 177 -13.64 0.48 -8.19
CA TYR A 177 -12.59 -0.52 -8.47
C TYR A 177 -12.54 -0.97 -9.93
N GLU A 178 -13.65 -1.44 -10.49
CA GLU A 178 -13.70 -1.96 -11.86
C GLU A 178 -13.41 -0.85 -12.90
N GLN A 179 -13.85 0.38 -12.62
CA GLN A 179 -13.54 1.53 -13.46
C GLN A 179 -12.04 1.84 -13.45
N VAL A 180 -11.42 1.93 -12.28
CA VAL A 180 -9.97 2.17 -12.15
C VAL A 180 -9.18 1.07 -12.86
N VAL A 181 -9.56 -0.20 -12.68
CA VAL A 181 -8.92 -1.32 -13.38
C VAL A 181 -8.97 -1.15 -14.90
N GLY A 182 -10.15 -0.88 -15.45
CA GLY A 182 -10.33 -0.70 -16.89
C GLY A 182 -9.56 0.51 -17.44
N GLU A 183 -9.55 1.62 -16.71
CA GLU A 183 -8.80 2.82 -17.10
C GLU A 183 -7.29 2.61 -17.07
N LEU A 184 -6.76 1.86 -16.08
CA LEU A 184 -5.34 1.53 -16.02
C LEU A 184 -4.92 0.53 -17.09
N GLU A 185 -5.75 -0.48 -17.37
CA GLU A 185 -5.53 -1.43 -18.46
C GLU A 185 -5.43 -0.68 -19.79
N ALA A 186 -6.41 0.18 -20.11
CA ALA A 186 -6.41 0.98 -21.32
C ALA A 186 -5.19 1.92 -21.43
N ALA A 187 -4.76 2.53 -20.31
CA ALA A 187 -3.57 3.39 -20.30
C ALA A 187 -2.28 2.61 -20.58
N ILE A 188 -2.15 1.40 -20.03
CA ILE A 188 -0.99 0.53 -20.26
C ILE A 188 -0.97 0.03 -21.71
N GLU A 189 -2.11 -0.37 -22.25
CA GLU A 189 -2.24 -0.80 -23.65
C GLU A 189 -1.93 0.35 -24.62
N ALA A 190 -2.42 1.56 -24.35
CA ALA A 190 -2.09 2.76 -25.13
C ALA A 190 -0.58 3.10 -25.13
N ALA A 191 0.17 2.62 -24.12
CA ALA A 191 1.62 2.73 -24.07
C ALA A 191 2.36 1.60 -24.85
N GLY A 192 1.62 0.80 -25.62
CA GLY A 192 2.15 -0.29 -26.45
C GLY A 192 2.56 -1.53 -25.65
N LEU A 193 1.86 -1.79 -24.54
CA LEU A 193 2.10 -2.95 -23.68
C LEU A 193 0.84 -3.82 -23.66
N ASP A 194 0.78 -4.82 -24.55
CA ASP A 194 -0.37 -5.72 -24.66
C ASP A 194 -0.55 -6.53 -23.39
N MET A 195 -1.61 -6.23 -22.64
CA MET A 195 -1.93 -6.87 -21.37
C MET A 195 -2.97 -7.97 -21.56
N SER A 196 -2.90 -8.99 -20.70
CA SER A 196 -3.96 -9.97 -20.55
C SER A 196 -4.36 -10.06 -19.09
N ARG A 197 -5.67 -10.08 -18.81
CA ARG A 197 -6.19 -10.32 -17.45
C ARG A 197 -5.90 -11.76 -17.06
N ALA A 198 -5.22 -11.93 -15.94
CA ALA A 198 -4.90 -13.22 -15.34
C ALA A 198 -5.44 -13.29 -13.91
N ARG A 199 -5.73 -14.51 -13.43
CA ARG A 199 -6.09 -14.71 -12.02
C ARG A 199 -4.83 -14.74 -11.15
N ALA A 200 -4.91 -14.12 -9.97
CA ALA A 200 -3.85 -14.21 -8.97
C ALA A 200 -3.63 -15.70 -8.57
N PRO A 201 -2.39 -16.13 -8.37
CA PRO A 201 -2.10 -17.44 -7.80
C PRO A 201 -2.78 -17.61 -6.44
N ARG A 202 -3.54 -18.70 -6.24
CA ARG A 202 -4.30 -18.98 -5.00
C ARG A 202 -3.49 -18.89 -3.71
N VAL A 203 -2.18 -19.14 -3.77
CA VAL A 203 -1.25 -19.05 -2.63
C VAL A 203 -1.15 -17.62 -2.08
N LEU A 204 -1.36 -16.60 -2.92
CA LEU A 204 -1.37 -15.19 -2.51
C LEU A 204 -2.68 -14.76 -1.84
N GLU A 205 -3.74 -15.55 -2.00
CA GLU A 205 -5.05 -15.29 -1.37
C GLU A 205 -5.14 -15.89 0.04
N ALA A 206 -4.23 -16.80 0.41
CA ALA A 206 -4.29 -17.49 1.70
C ALA A 206 -4.12 -16.54 2.91
N PRO A 207 -3.15 -15.60 2.95
CA PRO A 207 -3.01 -14.65 4.05
C PRO A 207 -4.26 -13.81 4.26
N SER A 208 -4.83 -13.26 3.17
CA SER A 208 -5.98 -12.37 3.24
C SER A 208 -7.27 -13.10 3.66
N ARG A 209 -7.48 -14.34 3.18
CA ARG A 209 -8.61 -15.20 3.60
C ARG A 209 -8.55 -15.54 5.09
N LEU A 210 -7.36 -15.83 5.62
CA LEU A 210 -7.17 -16.11 7.05
C LEU A 210 -7.47 -14.87 7.91
N LEU A 211 -7.02 -13.68 7.48
CA LEU A 211 -7.35 -12.42 8.16
C LEU A 211 -8.86 -12.12 8.13
N ALA A 212 -9.52 -12.35 6.99
CA ALA A 212 -10.96 -12.16 6.82
C ALA A 212 -11.84 -13.09 7.68
N LEU A 213 -11.31 -14.26 8.07
CA LEU A 213 -11.99 -15.20 8.97
C LEU A 213 -12.07 -14.68 10.41
N VAL A 214 -11.05 -13.94 10.87
CA VAL A 214 -10.98 -13.50 12.27
C VAL A 214 -11.39 -12.05 12.46
N GLY A 215 -11.02 -11.16 11.53
CA GLY A 215 -11.23 -9.71 11.65
C GLY A 215 -12.68 -9.20 11.48
N GLY A 216 -13.66 -10.08 11.33
CA GLY A 216 -15.07 -9.71 11.20
C GLY A 216 -15.38 -8.84 9.97
N GLN A 217 -16.53 -8.14 10.00
CA GLN A 217 -16.98 -7.27 8.89
C GLN A 217 -16.02 -6.12 8.61
N SER A 218 -15.32 -5.58 9.61
CA SER A 218 -14.40 -4.46 9.47
C SER A 218 -13.15 -4.82 8.65
N VAL A 219 -12.61 -6.03 8.78
CA VAL A 219 -11.46 -6.50 7.97
C VAL A 219 -11.93 -7.09 6.64
N ARG A 220 -13.12 -7.70 6.56
CA ARG A 220 -13.69 -8.18 5.28
C ARG A 220 -13.92 -7.04 4.28
N ARG A 221 -14.26 -5.84 4.73
CA ARG A 221 -14.37 -4.65 3.86
C ARG A 221 -13.01 -4.15 3.34
N LEU A 222 -11.92 -4.47 4.05
CA LEU A 222 -10.55 -4.09 3.69
C LEU A 222 -9.84 -5.16 2.86
N VAL A 223 -10.31 -6.42 2.91
CA VAL A 223 -9.80 -7.52 2.08
C VAL A 223 -10.57 -7.52 0.76
N PRO A 224 -9.93 -7.17 -0.37
CA PRO A 224 -10.64 -7.07 -1.65
C PRO A 224 -11.10 -8.46 -2.11
N ASP A 225 -12.38 -8.60 -2.45
CA ASP A 225 -12.92 -9.85 -2.99
C ASP A 225 -12.38 -10.20 -4.40
N ARG A 226 -11.74 -9.23 -5.07
CA ARG A 226 -11.14 -9.40 -6.41
C ARG A 226 -9.87 -8.57 -6.54
N ILE A 227 -8.75 -9.24 -6.83
CA ILE A 227 -7.49 -8.62 -7.22
C ILE A 227 -7.32 -8.89 -8.71
N VAL A 228 -7.22 -7.83 -9.52
CA VAL A 228 -6.97 -7.96 -10.96
C VAL A 228 -5.47 -7.91 -11.22
N MET A 229 -4.99 -8.89 -11.98
CA MET A 229 -3.60 -9.00 -12.38
C MET A 229 -3.54 -8.94 -13.91
N LEU A 230 -2.89 -7.91 -14.43
CA LEU A 230 -2.58 -7.75 -15.85
C LEU A 230 -1.20 -8.34 -16.11
N ARG A 231 -1.06 -9.18 -17.13
CA ARG A 231 0.19 -9.86 -17.46
C ARG A 231 0.53 -9.77 -18.94
N ALA A 232 1.80 -9.51 -19.20
CA ALA A 232 2.48 -9.72 -20.48
C ALA A 232 3.76 -10.54 -20.28
N ALA A 233 4.50 -10.80 -21.37
CA ALA A 233 5.72 -11.60 -21.34
C ALA A 233 6.81 -11.00 -20.41
N SER A 234 6.93 -9.67 -20.39
CA SER A 234 7.98 -8.92 -19.68
C SER A 234 7.46 -8.00 -18.58
N LEU A 235 6.17 -8.08 -18.24
CA LEU A 235 5.50 -7.17 -17.31
C LEU A 235 4.33 -7.85 -16.60
N GLN A 236 4.13 -7.49 -15.35
CA GLN A 236 2.99 -7.87 -14.53
C GLN A 236 2.56 -6.65 -13.73
N VAL A 237 1.28 -6.29 -13.82
CA VAL A 237 0.67 -5.21 -13.03
C VAL A 237 -0.44 -5.81 -12.19
N THR A 238 -0.39 -5.61 -10.88
CA THR A 238 -1.39 -6.09 -9.93
C THR A 238 -2.06 -4.89 -9.30
N ILE A 239 -3.38 -4.80 -9.44
CA ILE A 239 -4.18 -3.66 -8.98
C ILE A 239 -4.90 -4.06 -7.70
N HIS A 240 -4.42 -3.50 -6.59
CA HIS A 240 -5.06 -3.57 -5.28
C HIS A 240 -5.83 -2.26 -5.02
N PRO A 241 -6.84 -2.26 -4.12
CA PRO A 241 -7.51 -1.04 -3.72
C PRO A 241 -6.60 0.01 -3.08
N SER A 242 -5.48 -0.43 -2.50
CA SER A 242 -4.50 0.38 -1.78
C SER A 242 -3.16 0.58 -2.52
N ASP A 243 -2.94 -0.11 -3.64
CA ASP A 243 -1.63 -0.14 -4.30
C ASP A 243 -1.72 -0.64 -5.74
N VAL A 244 -0.87 -0.11 -6.62
CA VAL A 244 -0.61 -0.68 -7.94
C VAL A 244 0.82 -1.20 -7.97
N ALA A 245 0.96 -2.52 -7.93
CA ALA A 245 2.25 -3.20 -7.97
C ALA A 245 2.63 -3.53 -9.42
N ILE A 246 3.79 -3.07 -9.87
CA ILE A 246 4.32 -3.25 -11.23
C ILE A 246 5.63 -4.04 -11.12
N ALA A 247 5.71 -5.21 -11.74
CA ALA A 247 6.90 -6.06 -11.75
C ALA A 247 7.26 -6.45 -13.18
N GLY A 248 8.52 -6.31 -13.59
CA GLY A 248 8.90 -6.66 -14.96
C GLY A 248 10.32 -6.25 -15.35
N SER A 249 10.61 -6.29 -16.65
CA SER A 249 11.86 -5.74 -17.17
C SER A 249 11.93 -4.23 -16.92
N LYS A 250 13.12 -3.70 -16.66
CA LYS A 250 13.36 -2.26 -16.40
C LYS A 250 12.66 -1.32 -17.38
N GLN A 251 12.72 -1.60 -18.68
CA GLN A 251 12.09 -0.77 -19.70
C GLN A 251 10.55 -0.85 -19.65
N ALA A 252 10.00 -2.05 -19.46
CA ALA A 252 8.55 -2.23 -19.37
C ALA A 252 7.98 -1.58 -18.10
N VAL A 253 8.67 -1.72 -16.96
CA VAL A 253 8.31 -1.06 -15.69
C VAL A 253 8.33 0.45 -15.85
N ALA A 254 9.37 1.02 -16.47
CA ALA A 254 9.45 2.47 -16.68
C ALA A 254 8.29 3.01 -17.53
N ARG A 255 7.95 2.33 -18.64
CA ARG A 255 6.82 2.73 -19.49
C ARG A 255 5.47 2.57 -18.78
N ALA A 256 5.24 1.42 -18.14
CA ALA A 256 4.01 1.16 -17.42
C ALA A 256 3.80 2.17 -16.27
N ARG A 257 4.87 2.47 -15.50
CA ARG A 257 4.81 3.47 -14.43
C ARG A 257 4.46 4.85 -14.97
N ALA A 258 5.00 5.26 -16.11
CA ALA A 258 4.66 6.54 -16.73
C ALA A 258 3.18 6.59 -17.14
N ALA A 259 2.69 5.55 -17.80
CA ALA A 259 1.29 5.44 -18.23
C ALA A 259 0.32 5.43 -17.05
N VAL A 260 0.61 4.61 -16.03
CA VAL A 260 -0.20 4.50 -14.81
C VAL A 260 -0.18 5.80 -14.02
N ALA A 261 0.98 6.42 -13.81
CA ALA A 261 1.08 7.67 -13.05
C ALA A 261 0.35 8.84 -13.74
N ASP A 262 0.38 8.93 -15.07
CA ASP A 262 -0.39 9.94 -15.80
C ASP A 262 -1.91 9.70 -15.65
N ARG A 263 -2.35 8.45 -15.86
CA ARG A 263 -3.77 8.10 -15.81
C ARG A 263 -4.36 8.20 -14.41
N LEU A 264 -3.65 7.74 -13.37
CA LEU A 264 -4.16 7.70 -11.99
C LEU A 264 -4.67 9.06 -11.50
N THR A 265 -4.02 10.15 -11.89
CA THR A 265 -4.41 11.51 -11.51
C THR A 265 -5.81 11.92 -12.00
N LYS A 266 -6.37 11.17 -12.96
CA LYS A 266 -7.69 11.38 -13.59
C LYS A 266 -8.72 10.30 -13.23
N THR A 267 -8.33 9.32 -12.42
CA THR A 267 -9.20 8.18 -12.08
C THR A 267 -9.98 8.43 -10.77
N ALA A 268 -10.92 7.53 -10.47
CA ALA A 268 -11.60 7.44 -9.18
C ALA A 268 -10.73 6.82 -8.06
N ALA A 269 -9.44 7.16 -8.04
CA ALA A 269 -8.50 6.78 -7.00
C ALA A 269 -7.79 8.03 -6.47
N TYR A 270 -7.57 8.08 -5.16
CA TYR A 270 -6.69 9.04 -4.52
C TYR A 270 -5.25 8.56 -4.62
N LEU A 271 -4.31 9.50 -4.80
CA LEU A 271 -2.87 9.25 -4.64
C LEU A 271 -2.39 9.58 -3.21
N THR A 272 -3.29 10.09 -2.38
CA THR A 272 -3.09 10.46 -0.98
C THR A 272 -3.86 9.54 -0.03
N ALA A 273 -3.40 9.44 1.22
CA ALA A 273 -3.94 8.52 2.21
C ALA A 273 -4.72 9.24 3.32
N SER A 274 -4.31 10.46 3.69
CA SER A 274 -4.99 11.24 4.72
C SER A 274 -6.28 11.85 4.19
N GLU A 275 -7.31 11.93 5.04
CA GLU A 275 -8.61 12.54 4.66
C GLU A 275 -8.41 14.01 4.25
N GLU A 276 -7.58 14.74 4.99
CA GLU A 276 -7.28 16.16 4.73
C GLU A 276 -6.58 16.36 3.38
N ALA A 277 -5.71 15.41 3.00
CA ALA A 277 -5.05 15.40 1.69
C ALA A 277 -6.01 15.02 0.57
N GLN A 278 -6.89 14.03 0.81
CA GLN A 278 -7.91 13.58 -0.14
C GLN A 278 -8.93 14.68 -0.47
N GLU A 279 -9.30 15.50 0.51
CA GLU A 279 -10.15 16.68 0.27
C GLU A 279 -9.48 17.70 -0.67
N VAL A 280 -8.17 17.92 -0.54
CA VAL A 280 -7.43 18.80 -1.47
C VAL A 280 -7.34 18.17 -2.86
N GLU A 281 -7.11 16.86 -2.94
CA GLU A 281 -7.11 16.12 -4.21
C GLU A 281 -8.48 16.17 -4.90
N ASP A 282 -9.58 16.11 -4.16
CA ASP A 282 -10.94 16.31 -4.69
C ASP A 282 -11.17 17.73 -5.19
N ALA A 283 -10.71 18.74 -4.43
CA ALA A 283 -10.79 20.13 -4.86
C ALA A 283 -9.98 20.38 -6.14
N LEU A 284 -8.77 19.83 -6.25
CA LEU A 284 -7.96 19.90 -7.46
C LEU A 284 -8.60 19.16 -8.64
N ARG A 285 -9.22 18.00 -8.41
CA ARG A 285 -9.92 17.23 -9.45
C ARG A 285 -11.10 18.02 -10.02
N ALA A 286 -11.84 18.74 -9.19
CA ALA A 286 -12.96 19.58 -9.61
C ALA A 286 -12.54 20.72 -10.57
N LEU A 287 -11.26 21.12 -10.56
CA LEU A 287 -10.73 22.17 -11.43
C LEU A 287 -10.22 21.67 -12.79
N ARG A 288 -10.29 20.37 -13.08
CA ARG A 288 -9.76 19.81 -14.34
C ARG A 288 -10.59 20.18 -15.56
N ASP A 289 -11.91 20.23 -15.40
CA ASP A 289 -12.87 20.58 -16.45
C ASP A 289 -13.77 21.72 -15.95
N PRO A 290 -13.24 22.95 -15.78
CA PRO A 290 -13.99 24.05 -15.21
C PRO A 290 -14.94 24.66 -16.24
N ASP A 291 -16.14 25.05 -15.80
CA ASP A 291 -17.06 25.85 -16.61
C ASP A 291 -16.53 27.28 -16.85
N ASP A 292 -15.83 27.84 -15.85
CA ASP A 292 -15.23 29.17 -15.87
C ASP A 292 -13.73 29.10 -15.49
N PRO A 293 -12.81 29.28 -16.46
CA PRO A 293 -11.37 29.25 -16.23
C PRO A 293 -10.85 30.31 -15.23
N ASP A 294 -11.44 31.50 -15.20
CA ASP A 294 -11.00 32.59 -14.32
C ASP A 294 -11.42 32.32 -12.86
N GLN A 295 -12.63 31.80 -12.68
CA GLN A 295 -13.09 31.31 -11.38
C GLN A 295 -12.24 30.11 -10.90
N ALA A 296 -11.88 29.20 -11.82
CA ALA A 296 -11.02 28.07 -11.52
C ALA A 296 -9.63 28.51 -11.06
N MET A 297 -9.03 29.51 -11.71
CA MET A 297 -7.75 30.09 -11.30
C MET A 297 -7.82 30.75 -9.91
N THR A 298 -8.94 31.37 -9.57
CA THR A 298 -9.17 31.94 -8.23
C THR A 298 -9.27 30.84 -7.17
N THR A 299 -10.01 29.77 -7.47
CA THR A 299 -10.11 28.60 -6.60
C THR A 299 -8.75 27.93 -6.39
N LEU A 300 -7.93 27.83 -7.45
CA LEU A 300 -6.58 27.29 -7.37
C LEU A 300 -5.69 28.08 -6.38
N LYS A 301 -5.77 29.41 -6.37
CA LYS A 301 -5.06 30.26 -5.40
C LYS A 301 -5.50 30.02 -3.96
N ALA A 302 -6.78 29.72 -3.73
CA ALA A 302 -7.27 29.35 -2.39
C ALA A 302 -6.71 27.98 -1.96
N ILE A 303 -6.59 27.03 -2.91
CA ILE A 303 -5.94 25.73 -2.66
C ILE A 303 -4.45 25.92 -2.30
N ASP A 304 -3.75 26.89 -2.90
CA ASP A 304 -2.34 27.18 -2.58
C ASP A 304 -2.15 27.57 -1.10
N GLN A 305 -3.05 28.38 -0.55
CA GLN A 305 -3.02 28.74 0.88
C GLN A 305 -3.24 27.52 1.76
N ARG A 306 -4.23 26.70 1.41
CA ARG A 306 -4.55 25.46 2.13
C ARG A 306 -3.38 24.46 2.08
N LEU A 307 -2.68 24.35 0.95
CA LEU A 307 -1.49 23.51 0.80
C LEU A 307 -0.31 23.97 1.67
N ALA A 308 -0.18 25.27 1.93
CA ALA A 308 0.89 25.82 2.76
C ALA A 308 0.71 25.52 4.25
N GLU A 309 -0.54 25.36 4.70
CA GLU A 309 -0.90 25.09 6.10
C GLU A 309 -1.10 23.60 6.38
N LEU A 310 -1.19 22.78 5.33
CA LEU A 310 -1.51 21.36 5.43
C LEU A 310 -0.40 20.58 6.15
N THR A 311 -0.75 19.97 7.29
CA THR A 311 0.17 19.15 8.08
C THR A 311 0.05 17.67 7.67
N VAL A 312 0.68 17.32 6.56
CA VAL A 312 0.72 15.95 6.01
C VAL A 312 2.16 15.50 5.77
N PRO A 313 2.42 14.18 5.62
CA PRO A 313 3.74 13.70 5.22
C PRO A 313 4.22 14.36 3.93
N TYR A 314 5.53 14.62 3.85
CA TYR A 314 6.11 15.37 2.72
C TYR A 314 5.80 14.73 1.37
N GLU A 315 5.76 13.41 1.27
CA GLU A 315 5.49 12.74 0.00
C GLU A 315 4.02 12.89 -0.44
N GLU A 316 3.07 13.03 0.50
CA GLU A 316 1.67 13.36 0.16
C GLU A 316 1.57 14.82 -0.29
N TRP A 317 2.29 15.72 0.39
CA TRP A 317 2.39 17.11 -0.03
C TRP A 317 2.97 17.25 -1.44
N GLU A 318 4.03 16.50 -1.78
CA GLU A 318 4.62 16.50 -3.13
C GLU A 318 3.65 16.00 -4.21
N VAL A 319 2.81 15.01 -3.89
CA VAL A 319 1.77 14.52 -4.79
C VAL A 319 0.75 15.62 -5.07
N LEU A 320 0.22 16.26 -4.03
CA LEU A 320 -0.75 17.36 -4.16
C LEU A 320 -0.15 18.55 -4.91
N TYR A 321 1.08 18.94 -4.58
CA TYR A 321 1.79 20.02 -5.26
C TYR A 321 1.96 19.73 -6.76
N ARG A 322 2.30 18.49 -7.12
CA ARG A 322 2.39 18.08 -8.53
C ARG A 322 1.04 18.11 -9.23
N GLN A 323 -0.03 17.62 -8.60
CA GLN A 323 -1.37 17.68 -9.16
C GLN A 323 -1.82 19.13 -9.37
N ARG A 324 -1.55 20.02 -8.41
CA ARG A 324 -1.77 21.47 -8.52
C ARG A 324 -1.08 22.06 -9.74
N LEU A 325 0.20 21.74 -9.97
CA LEU A 325 0.94 22.20 -11.15
C LEU A 325 0.35 21.66 -12.47
N GLN A 326 -0.15 20.42 -12.47
CA GLN A 326 -0.82 19.85 -13.65
C GLN A 326 -2.13 20.59 -13.95
N VAL A 327 -2.94 20.87 -12.92
CA VAL A 327 -4.18 21.65 -13.05
C VAL A 327 -3.88 23.06 -13.56
N GLU A 328 -2.91 23.77 -12.97
CA GLU A 328 -2.50 25.10 -13.43
C GLU A 328 -2.11 25.10 -14.91
N ARG A 329 -1.27 24.15 -15.31
CA ARG A 329 -0.85 23.99 -16.71
C ARG A 329 -2.06 23.78 -17.63
N ASP A 330 -3.01 22.95 -17.22
CA ASP A 330 -4.17 22.61 -18.04
C ASP A 330 -5.14 23.80 -18.12
N LEU A 331 -5.37 24.53 -17.03
CA LEU A 331 -6.14 25.79 -17.01
C LEU A 331 -5.53 26.85 -17.93
N LEU A 332 -4.21 27.04 -17.87
CA LEU A 332 -3.50 28.00 -18.71
C LEU A 332 -3.58 27.62 -20.19
N ARG A 333 -3.58 26.33 -20.53
CA ARG A 333 -3.77 25.87 -21.90
C ARG A 333 -5.18 26.15 -22.40
N THR A 334 -6.20 25.88 -21.58
CA THR A 334 -7.61 26.15 -21.94
C THR A 334 -7.86 27.65 -22.13
N GLY A 335 -7.28 28.50 -21.27
CA GLY A 335 -7.36 29.95 -21.41
C GLY A 335 -6.53 30.54 -22.58
N GLN A 336 -5.62 29.76 -23.16
CA GLN A 336 -4.78 30.15 -24.30
C GLN A 336 -5.30 29.64 -25.65
N VAL A 337 -6.27 28.73 -25.69
CA VAL A 337 -6.98 28.42 -26.94
C VAL A 337 -7.79 29.68 -27.26
N PRO A 338 -7.40 30.48 -28.26
CA PRO A 338 -8.29 31.52 -28.72
C PRO A 338 -9.55 30.77 -29.14
N ALA A 339 -10.73 31.23 -28.70
CA ALA A 339 -11.93 30.96 -29.47
C ALA A 339 -11.52 31.12 -30.92
N ALA A 340 -11.77 30.10 -31.76
CA ALA A 340 -11.72 30.28 -33.18
C ALA A 340 -12.71 31.41 -33.46
N GLN A 341 -12.21 32.64 -33.38
CA GLN A 341 -12.78 33.78 -34.04
C GLN A 341 -12.86 33.28 -35.47
N ASP A 342 -14.06 33.34 -36.02
CA ASP A 342 -14.25 33.25 -37.45
C ASP A 342 -13.23 34.20 -38.09
N GLU A 343 -12.06 33.67 -38.43
CA GLU A 343 -11.17 34.28 -39.39
C GLU A 343 -12.03 34.25 -40.64
N GLU A 344 -12.71 35.36 -40.91
CA GLU A 344 -13.01 35.76 -42.27
C GLU A 344 -11.67 35.63 -43.00
N GLU A 345 -11.49 34.48 -43.62
CA GLU A 345 -10.33 34.07 -44.37
C GLU A 345 -10.15 35.16 -45.42
N GLU A 346 -9.26 36.12 -45.11
CA GLU A 346 -8.99 37.24 -45.98
C GLU A 346 -8.55 36.59 -47.30
N PRO A 347 -9.31 36.74 -48.39
CA PRO A 347 -9.12 35.88 -49.53
C PRO A 347 -7.68 36.06 -49.99
N GLY A 348 -6.96 34.93 -50.06
CA GLY A 348 -5.61 34.91 -50.60
C GLY A 348 -5.55 35.64 -51.95
N PRO A 349 -4.38 36.03 -52.44
CA PRO A 349 -4.23 36.86 -53.64
C PRO A 349 -5.07 36.38 -54.85
N VAL A 350 -5.31 35.07 -54.96
CA VAL A 350 -6.20 34.44 -55.96
C VAL A 350 -7.69 34.74 -55.72
N GLY A 351 -8.16 34.68 -54.47
CA GLY A 351 -9.54 35.02 -54.10
C GLY A 351 -9.85 36.51 -54.26
N ARG A 352 -8.86 37.39 -54.02
CA ARG A 352 -8.98 38.83 -54.33
C ARG A 352 -9.13 39.09 -55.83
N LEU A 353 -8.38 38.36 -56.66
CA LEU A 353 -8.50 38.44 -58.12
C LEU A 353 -9.87 37.96 -58.61
N ALA A 354 -10.38 36.85 -58.07
CA ALA A 354 -11.68 36.31 -58.44
C ALA A 354 -12.84 37.27 -58.08
N ARG A 355 -12.74 37.98 -56.95
CA ARG A 355 -13.73 38.99 -56.55
C ARG A 355 -13.67 40.23 -57.45
N ALA A 356 -12.48 40.71 -57.81
CA ALA A 356 -12.30 41.83 -58.73
C ALA A 356 -12.81 41.54 -60.16
N VAL A 357 -12.59 40.33 -60.67
CA VAL A 357 -13.12 39.91 -61.99
C VAL A 357 -14.64 39.87 -61.97
N LYS A 358 -15.24 39.42 -60.87
CA LYS A 358 -16.70 39.32 -60.73
C LYS A 358 -17.40 40.67 -60.68
N GLU A 359 -16.76 41.69 -60.11
CA GLU A 359 -17.27 43.07 -60.08
C GLU A 359 -17.13 43.80 -61.42
N LEU A 360 -16.13 43.45 -62.25
CA LEU A 360 -15.96 44.00 -63.59
C LEU A 360 -16.94 43.41 -64.63
N THR A 361 -17.54 42.26 -64.33
CA THR A 361 -18.51 41.59 -65.20
C THR A 361 -19.98 41.85 -64.83
N ARG A 362 -20.27 42.83 -63.98
CA ARG A 362 -21.63 43.16 -63.54
C ARG A 362 -22.15 44.47 -64.11
#